data_AF-A0A4V6KW49-F1
#
_entry.id   AF-A0A4V6KW49-F1
#
_cell.length_a   1.000
_cell.length_b   1.000
_cell.length_c   1.000
_cell.angle_alpha   90.00
_cell.angle_beta   90.00
_cell.angle_gamma   90.00
#
_symmetry.space_group_name_H-M   'P 1'
#
loop_
_entity.id
_entity.type
_entity.pdbx_description
1 polymer ?
#
loop_
_entity_poly.entity_id
_entity_poly.type
_entity_poly.pdbx_seq_one_letter_code
_entity_poly.pdbx_strand_id
1 'polypeptide(L)'
;MIIPWQEIEQETLNSLIESFVLREGTDYGEHERSLEQKVDDVRRQLKSGEVVLVWSELHETVNIMPRGRSAPGRRKFSLIACYD
;
A
#
# COMPACT_ATOMS: atom_id res chain seq x y z
N MET A 1 2.61 12.51 -9.21
CA MET A 1 3.99 12.20 -9.68
C MET A 1 4.47 10.91 -9.04
N ILE A 2 5.14 10.00 -9.76
CA ILE A 2 5.74 8.80 -9.13
C ILE A 2 7.06 9.19 -8.49
N ILE A 3 7.24 8.84 -7.21
CA ILE A 3 8.47 9.10 -6.46
C ILE A 3 9.10 7.77 -6.00
N PRO A 4 10.43 7.66 -5.98
CA PRO A 4 11.08 6.46 -5.48
C PRO A 4 10.96 6.40 -3.95
N TRP A 5 10.51 5.24 -3.44
CA TRP A 5 10.37 5.00 -2.01
C TRP A 5 11.69 5.08 -1.23
N GLN A 6 12.83 4.99 -1.92
CA GLN A 6 14.16 5.13 -1.33
C GLN A 6 14.47 6.57 -0.90
N GLU A 7 13.79 7.56 -1.48
CA GLU A 7 13.93 8.97 -1.10
C GLU A 7 12.99 9.35 0.06
N ILE A 8 12.09 8.46 0.45
CA ILE A 8 11.19 8.66 1.59
C ILE A 8 11.83 8.10 2.86
N GLU A 9 11.70 8.87 3.93
CA GLU A 9 12.19 8.46 5.23
C GLU A 9 11.50 7.17 5.71
N GLN A 10 12.24 6.28 6.37
CA GLN A 10 11.74 4.96 6.72
C GLN A 10 10.52 5.01 7.67
N GLU A 11 10.49 5.96 8.61
CA GLU A 11 9.36 6.14 9.53
C GLU A 11 8.11 6.60 8.78
N THR A 12 8.29 7.55 7.87
CA THR A 12 7.21 8.03 6.99
C THR A 12 6.70 6.92 6.08
N LEU A 13 7.61 6.15 5.45
CA LEU A 13 7.26 5.04 4.59
C LEU A 13 6.44 3.98 5.36
N ASN A 14 6.88 3.63 6.57
CA ASN A 14 6.14 2.70 7.43
C ASN A 14 4.74 3.24 7.75
N SER A 15 4.63 4.51 8.14
CA SER A 15 3.34 5.15 8.44
C SER A 15 2.38 5.14 7.24
N LEU A 16 2.91 5.35 6.02
CA LEU A 16 2.14 5.27 4.78
C LEU A 16 1.66 3.85 4.51
N ILE A 17 2.54 2.86 4.66
CA ILE A 17 2.22 1.43 4.47
C ILE A 17 1.20 0.98 5.51
N GLU A 18 1.37 1.35 6.78
CA GLU A 18 0.42 1.08 7.84
C GLU A 18 -0.94 1.68 7.51
N SER A 19 -0.99 2.96 7.14
CA SER A 19 -2.24 3.63 6.74
C SER A 19 -2.90 2.95 5.55
N PHE A 20 -2.11 2.47 4.58
CA PHE A 20 -2.60 1.72 3.43
C PHE A 20 -3.19 0.37 3.85
N VAL A 21 -2.47 -0.40 4.67
CA VAL A 21 -2.93 -1.70 5.20
C VAL A 21 -4.16 -1.55 6.10
N LEU A 22 -4.25 -0.47 6.87
CA LEU A 22 -5.39 -0.17 7.74
C LEU A 22 -6.64 0.21 6.93
N ARG A 23 -6.49 0.96 5.83
CA ARG A 23 -7.61 1.33 4.94
C ARG A 23 -8.10 0.15 4.11
N GLU A 24 -7.17 -0.69 3.66
CA GLU A 24 -7.46 -1.90 2.88
C GLU A 24 -7.89 -3.10 3.74
N GLY A 25 -7.62 -3.03 5.04
CA GLY A 25 -7.84 -4.10 6.01
C GLY A 25 -9.32 -4.24 6.39
N THR A 26 -10.08 -4.94 5.55
CA THR A 26 -11.41 -5.49 5.93
C THR A 26 -11.31 -6.71 6.86
N ASP A 27 -10.18 -6.90 7.55
CA ASP A 27 -9.95 -8.07 8.38
C ASP A 27 -9.25 -7.69 9.68
N TYR A 28 -10.08 -7.17 10.61
CA TYR A 28 -9.82 -7.21 12.04
C TYR A 28 -10.43 -8.51 12.60
N GLY A 29 -9.94 -9.66 12.15
CA GLY A 29 -10.31 -10.96 12.67
C GLY A 29 -9.18 -11.54 13.52
N GLU A 30 -9.50 -12.19 14.63
CA GLU A 30 -8.57 -12.82 15.60
C GLU A 30 -7.63 -13.89 15.00
N HIS A 31 -7.65 -14.09 13.68
CA HIS A 31 -6.93 -15.12 12.96
C HIS A 31 -6.29 -14.69 11.62
N GLU A 32 -5.91 -13.43 11.37
CA GLU A 32 -5.25 -13.10 10.08
C GLU A 32 -4.08 -12.12 10.16
N ARG A 33 -2.84 -12.65 10.01
CA ARG A 33 -1.53 -11.99 9.79
C ARG A 33 -1.32 -10.64 10.48
N SER A 34 -0.35 -10.59 11.41
CA SER A 34 0.04 -9.36 12.11
C SER A 34 0.27 -8.19 11.15
N LEU A 35 -0.05 -6.98 11.61
CA LEU A 35 0.17 -5.73 10.87
C LEU A 35 1.59 -5.68 10.29
N GLU A 36 2.59 -6.06 11.09
CA GLU A 36 4.00 -6.14 10.69
C GLU A 36 4.25 -7.06 9.48
N GLN A 37 3.55 -8.20 9.39
CA GLN A 37 3.68 -9.11 8.25
C GLN A 37 3.10 -8.52 6.97
N LYS A 38 2.01 -7.76 7.08
CA LYS A 38 1.40 -7.04 5.96
C LYS A 38 2.30 -5.89 5.51
N VAL A 39 2.89 -5.16 6.46
CA VAL A 39 3.87 -4.10 6.19
C VAL A 39 5.09 -4.65 5.45
N ASP A 40 5.66 -5.77 5.90
CA ASP A 40 6.80 -6.40 5.22
C ASP A 40 6.43 -6.84 3.80
N ASP A 41 5.21 -7.35 3.59
CA ASP A 41 4.74 -7.76 2.28
C ASP A 41 4.66 -6.58 1.30
N VAL A 42 4.05 -5.46 1.70
CA VAL A 42 4.00 -4.24 0.90
C VAL A 42 5.40 -3.69 0.64
N ARG A 43 6.31 -3.78 1.63
CA ARG A 43 7.72 -3.38 1.45
C ARG A 43 8.44 -4.23 0.42
N ARG A 44 8.20 -5.55 0.40
CA ARG A 44 8.73 -6.44 -0.65
C ARG A 44 8.15 -6.10 -2.02
N GLN A 45 6.85 -5.81 -2.10
CA GLN A 45 6.22 -5.40 -3.34
C GLN A 45 6.81 -4.06 -3.85
N LEU A 46 7.07 -3.09 -2.96
CA LEU A 46 7.72 -1.82 -3.30
C LEU A 46 9.15 -2.04 -3.85
N LYS A 47 9.90 -2.97 -3.25
CA LYS A 47 11.23 -3.38 -3.73
C LYS A 47 11.16 -4.07 -5.09
N SER A 48 10.14 -4.89 -5.33
CA SER A 48 9.94 -5.60 -6.61
C SER A 48 9.39 -4.70 -7.72
N GLY A 49 8.89 -3.50 -7.38
CA GLY A 49 8.23 -2.59 -8.32
C GLY A 49 6.78 -2.95 -8.64
N GLU A 50 6.16 -3.82 -7.85
CA GLU A 50 4.72 -4.15 -7.90
C GLU A 50 3.84 -3.04 -7.32
N VAL A 51 4.36 -2.25 -6.36
CA VAL A 51 3.73 -1.03 -5.83
C VAL A 51 4.65 0.15 -6.07
N VAL A 52 4.06 1.32 -6.27
CA VAL A 52 4.75 2.60 -6.48
C VAL A 52 4.19 3.66 -5.55
N LEU A 53 5.02 4.61 -5.16
CA LEU A 53 4.58 5.79 -4.42
C LEU A 53 4.19 6.90 -5.40
N VAL A 54 3.04 7.50 -5.16
CA VAL A 54 2.49 8.59 -5.96
C VAL A 54 2.34 9.81 -5.06
N TRP A 55 3.11 10.84 -5.34
CA TRP A 55 2.95 12.17 -4.75
C TRP A 55 1.74 12.88 -5.36
N SER A 56 0.88 13.39 -4.49
CA SER A 56 -0.26 14.25 -4.81
C SER A 56 0.07 15.69 -4.42
N GLU A 57 0.25 16.56 -5.40
CA GLU A 57 0.52 17.99 -5.17
C GLU A 57 -0.68 18.70 -4.53
N LEU A 58 -1.90 18.23 -4.82
CA LEU A 58 -3.13 18.84 -4.32
C LEU A 58 -3.30 18.73 -2.80
N HIS A 59 -2.79 17.65 -2.21
CA HIS A 59 -2.92 17.35 -0.79
C HIS A 59 -1.57 17.29 -0.07
N GLU A 60 -0.47 17.58 -0.78
CA GLU A 60 0.90 17.44 -0.28
C GLU A 60 1.12 16.10 0.44
N THR A 61 0.62 15.01 -0.15
CA THR A 61 0.63 13.67 0.46
C THR A 61 1.14 12.62 -0.51
N VAL A 62 1.76 11.57 0.05
CA VAL A 62 2.18 10.38 -0.67
C VAL A 62 1.08 9.32 -0.57
N ASN A 63 0.75 8.69 -1.69
CA ASN A 63 -0.13 7.54 -1.74
C ASN A 63 0.59 6.32 -2.29
N ILE A 64 0.23 5.12 -1.82
CA ILE A 64 0.77 3.86 -2.32
C ILE A 64 -0.22 3.30 -3.34
N MET A 65 0.25 2.99 -4.55
CA MET A 65 -0.58 2.44 -5.62
C MET A 65 0.10 1.22 -6.27
N PRO A 66 -0.61 0.10 -6.46
CA PRO A 66 -0.08 -1.04 -7.21
C PRO A 66 0.14 -0.66 -8.68
N ARG A 67 1.29 -1.07 -9.24
CA ARG A 67 1.73 -0.82 -10.63
C ARG A 67 1.03 -1.74 -11.63
N GLY A 68 0.44 -2.84 -11.16
CA GLY A 68 -0.14 -3.90 -11.97
C GLY A 68 -1.67 -3.86 -12.05
N ARG A 69 -2.16 -3.59 -13.27
CA ARG A 69 -3.49 -3.91 -13.83
C ARG A 69 -4.24 -4.98 -13.04
N SER A 70 -5.48 -4.65 -12.64
CA SER A 70 -6.58 -5.56 -12.33
C SER A 70 -6.32 -7.02 -12.74
N ALA A 71 -5.92 -7.87 -11.80
CA ALA A 71 -5.86 -9.30 -11.97
C ALA A 71 -7.09 -9.92 -11.27
N PRO A 72 -8.20 -10.20 -11.99
CA PRO A 72 -9.28 -10.99 -11.42
C PRO A 72 -8.77 -12.43 -11.27
N GLY A 73 -8.37 -12.84 -10.07
CA GLY A 73 -8.08 -14.26 -9.84
C GLY A 73 -7.08 -14.67 -8.76
N ARG A 74 -6.46 -13.76 -8.01
CA ARG A 74 -5.75 -14.14 -6.77
C ARG A 74 -6.28 -13.31 -5.60
N ARG A 75 -7.12 -13.94 -4.78
CA ARG A 75 -7.64 -13.35 -3.54
C ARG A 75 -6.47 -12.99 -2.61
N LYS A 76 -6.17 -11.69 -2.49
CA LYS A 76 -6.31 -10.87 -1.27
C LYS A 76 -5.84 -9.45 -1.62
N PHE A 77 -6.61 -8.46 -1.19
CA PHE A 77 -6.63 -7.05 -1.62
C PHE A 77 -7.49 -6.79 -2.87
N SER A 78 -8.80 -6.79 -2.64
CA SER A 78 -9.83 -6.26 -3.54
C SER A 78 -9.78 -4.73 -3.55
N LEU A 79 -8.70 -4.16 -4.09
CA LEU A 79 -8.61 -2.75 -4.41
C LEU A 79 -9.39 -2.51 -5.70
N ILE A 80 -10.66 -2.12 -5.58
CA ILE A 80 -11.43 -1.21 -6.44
C ILE A 80 -12.88 -1.28 -5.95
N ALA A 81 -13.32 -0.23 -5.26
CA ALA A 81 -14.65 0.39 -5.32
C ALA A 81 -15.03 0.96 -3.94
N CYS A 82 -14.75 2.24 -3.73
CA CYS A 82 -15.65 3.23 -3.14
C CYS A 82 -14.88 4.56 -3.01
N TYR A 83 -14.93 5.37 -4.06
CA TYR A 83 -14.82 6.82 -3.94
C TYR A 83 -15.83 7.39 -4.94
N ASP A 84 -16.95 7.90 -4.41
CA ASP A 84 -17.63 9.09 -4.96
C ASP A 84 -16.92 10.31 -4.35
#